data_AF-A0A9X1W3W7-F1
#
_entry.id   AF-A0A9X1W3W7-F1
#
_cell.length_a   1.000
_cell.length_b   1.000
_cell.length_c   1.000
_cell.angle_alpha   90.00
_cell.angle_beta   90.00
_cell.angle_gamma   90.00
#
_symmetry.space_group_name_H-M   'P 1'
#
loop_
_entity.id
_entity.type
_entity.pdbx_description
1 polymer ?
#
loop_
_entity_poly.entity_id
_entity_poly.type
_entity_poly.pdbx_seq_one_letter_code
_entity_poly.pdbx_strand_id
1 'polypeptide(L)'
;MTTSSFQTIELEYSEKGFATLWLNRPEKNNAFNAEMIRELVSAIDQIQADKTLRFLVLRGRGKHFSAGADLAWMQQSAKLDFEANLTDARELAELMYSLYHLKLPTLAVVQGAAFGGAVGLVACCDMAIGAHDALFSLSEVRIGLAPAVISPFVVKAIGERATRRYALTGERFGGERARDLGLLSESYAATELDDAMQGWLDNLMLNSPQAMRASKDLLREASSASLSPALRRYTENAIARIRVSPEGQEGLNAFLEKRKPKWLGEA
;
A
#
# COMPACT_ATOMS: atom_id res chain seq x y z
N MET A 1 -0.06 -2.43 -23.30
CA MET A 1 0.53 -2.55 -21.95
C MET A 1 2.05 -2.52 -22.12
N THR A 2 2.69 -1.42 -21.75
CA THR A 2 4.16 -1.31 -21.74
C THR A 2 4.63 -1.84 -20.39
N THR A 3 5.08 -3.09 -20.34
CA THR A 3 5.66 -3.68 -19.13
C THR A 3 7.09 -3.17 -18.96
N SER A 4 7.38 -2.57 -17.82
CA SER A 4 8.74 -2.23 -17.38
C SER A 4 9.59 -3.51 -17.27
N SER A 5 10.90 -3.45 -17.57
CA SER A 5 11.82 -4.59 -17.51
C SER A 5 12.27 -4.90 -16.07
N PHE A 6 11.34 -5.36 -15.24
CA PHE A 6 11.64 -5.91 -13.92
C PHE A 6 11.66 -7.45 -13.98
N GLN A 7 12.46 -8.09 -13.11
CA GLN A 7 12.60 -9.54 -13.04
C GLN A 7 11.63 -10.18 -12.05
N THR A 8 11.35 -9.50 -10.94
CA THR A 8 10.62 -10.06 -9.79
C THR A 8 9.28 -9.40 -9.53
N ILE A 9 9.00 -8.29 -10.21
CA ILE A 9 7.75 -7.55 -10.17
C ILE A 9 7.28 -7.27 -11.59
N GLU A 10 6.03 -6.84 -11.73
CA GLU A 10 5.48 -6.35 -12.99
C GLU A 10 4.72 -5.04 -12.73
N LEU A 11 4.89 -4.07 -13.62
CA LEU A 11 4.19 -2.79 -13.54
C LEU A 11 3.30 -2.64 -14.77
N GLU A 12 1.98 -2.66 -14.54
CA GLU A 12 0.96 -2.52 -15.58
C GLU A 12 0.30 -1.15 -15.48
N TYR A 13 0.35 -0.38 -16.57
CA TYR A 13 -0.30 0.93 -16.67
C TYR A 13 -1.66 0.79 -17.35
N SER A 14 -2.71 1.28 -16.68
CA SER A 14 -4.06 1.37 -17.24
C SER A 14 -4.24 2.68 -17.99
N GLU A 15 -4.89 2.62 -19.16
CA GLU A 15 -5.33 3.82 -19.91
C GLU A 15 -6.30 4.70 -19.10
N LYS A 16 -6.94 4.12 -18.06
CA LYS A 16 -7.78 4.84 -17.11
C LYS A 16 -7.00 5.72 -16.12
N GLY A 17 -5.66 5.70 -16.19
CA GLY A 17 -4.79 6.55 -15.37
C GLY A 17 -4.48 5.97 -13.99
N PHE A 18 -4.33 4.66 -13.85
CA PHE A 18 -3.79 4.04 -12.63
C PHE A 18 -2.78 2.97 -13.00
N ALA A 19 -1.91 2.61 -12.05
CA ALA A 19 -0.95 1.54 -12.23
C ALA A 19 -1.25 0.39 -11.28
N THR A 20 -0.99 -0.84 -11.74
CA THR A 20 -0.94 -2.03 -10.88
C THR A 20 0.49 -2.50 -10.75
N LEU A 21 1.01 -2.48 -9.53
CA LEU A 21 2.29 -3.06 -9.16
C LEU A 21 2.06 -4.48 -8.66
N TRP A 22 2.57 -5.44 -9.41
CA TRP A 22 2.45 -6.86 -9.12
C TRP A 22 3.76 -7.39 -8.52
N LEU A 23 3.69 -8.06 -7.36
CA LEU A 23 4.72 -9.01 -6.96
C LEU A 23 4.65 -10.22 -7.90
N ASN A 24 5.74 -10.56 -8.58
CA ASN A 24 5.72 -11.52 -9.68
C ASN A 24 6.84 -12.55 -9.58
N ARG A 25 6.85 -13.29 -8.47
CA ARG A 25 7.60 -14.55 -8.30
C ARG A 25 6.63 -15.66 -7.82
N PRO A 26 5.55 -15.96 -8.55
CA PRO A 26 4.49 -16.86 -8.07
C PRO A 26 5.01 -18.26 -7.71
N GLU A 27 6.04 -18.75 -8.40
CA GLU A 27 6.72 -20.02 -8.14
C GLU A 27 7.51 -20.03 -6.82
N LYS A 28 7.81 -18.85 -6.28
CA LYS A 28 8.38 -18.63 -4.94
C LYS A 28 7.38 -18.03 -3.97
N ASN A 29 6.08 -18.08 -4.30
CA ASN A 29 5.00 -17.44 -3.54
C ASN A 29 5.28 -15.96 -3.24
N ASN A 30 5.89 -15.24 -4.19
CA ASN A 30 6.26 -13.83 -4.09
C ASN A 30 7.13 -13.52 -2.86
N ALA A 31 7.95 -14.47 -2.41
CA ALA A 31 8.86 -14.25 -1.30
C ALA A 31 9.87 -13.13 -1.64
N PHE A 32 10.22 -12.31 -0.65
CA PHE A 32 11.09 -11.16 -0.83
C PHE A 32 12.55 -11.61 -0.89
N ASN A 33 13.25 -11.12 -1.90
CA ASN A 33 14.70 -11.14 -1.96
C ASN A 33 15.20 -9.69 -2.16
N ALA A 34 16.52 -9.49 -2.07
CA ALA A 34 17.12 -8.17 -2.25
C ALA A 34 16.81 -7.53 -3.61
N GLU A 35 16.62 -8.32 -4.67
CA GLU A 35 16.24 -7.82 -5.99
C GLU A 35 14.82 -7.25 -5.99
N MET A 36 13.84 -7.99 -5.49
CA MET A 36 12.46 -7.50 -5.38
C MET A 36 12.36 -6.23 -4.55
N ILE A 37 13.10 -6.13 -3.45
CA ILE A 37 13.10 -4.92 -2.63
C ILE A 37 13.58 -3.70 -3.45
N ARG A 38 14.70 -3.83 -4.16
CA ARG A 38 15.22 -2.75 -5.03
C ARG A 38 14.28 -2.42 -6.19
N GLU A 39 13.71 -3.43 -6.83
CA GLU A 39 12.78 -3.23 -7.94
C GLU A 39 11.50 -2.54 -7.48
N LEU A 40 10.98 -2.89 -6.30
CA LEU A 40 9.81 -2.22 -5.72
C LEU A 40 10.10 -0.74 -5.42
N VAL A 41 11.25 -0.40 -4.85
CA VAL A 41 11.66 1.00 -4.64
C VAL A 41 11.70 1.74 -5.98
N SER A 42 12.37 1.16 -6.99
CA SER A 42 12.46 1.77 -8.33
C SER A 42 11.09 1.93 -8.99
N ALA A 43 10.19 0.96 -8.85
CA ALA A 43 8.83 1.06 -9.37
C ALA A 43 8.02 2.16 -8.68
N ILE A 44 8.14 2.28 -7.34
CA ILE A 44 7.49 3.35 -6.56
C ILE A 44 7.99 4.72 -7.02
N ASP A 45 9.29 4.88 -7.28
CA ASP A 45 9.86 6.12 -7.83
C ASP A 45 9.30 6.45 -9.21
N GLN A 46 9.20 5.46 -10.10
CA GLN A 46 8.58 5.63 -11.43
C GLN A 46 7.11 6.07 -11.31
N ILE A 47 6.33 5.41 -10.45
CA ILE A 47 4.93 5.74 -10.18
C ILE A 47 4.80 7.16 -9.59
N GLN A 48 5.69 7.55 -8.68
CA GLN A 48 5.71 8.87 -8.04
C GLN A 48 6.03 9.99 -9.04
N ALA A 49 6.88 9.72 -10.04
CA ALA A 49 7.24 10.65 -11.10
C ALA A 49 6.14 10.83 -12.15
N ASP A 50 5.31 9.82 -12.37
CA ASP A 50 4.20 9.86 -13.32
C ASP A 50 3.02 10.70 -12.80
N LYS A 51 2.83 11.87 -13.41
CA LYS A 51 1.76 12.81 -13.06
C LYS A 51 0.41 12.43 -13.65
N THR A 52 0.36 11.47 -14.58
CA THR A 52 -0.88 10.99 -15.20
C THR A 52 -1.61 9.98 -14.31
N LEU A 53 -0.88 9.32 -13.40
CA LEU A 53 -1.44 8.34 -12.49
C LEU A 53 -2.29 8.98 -11.40
N ARG A 54 -3.42 8.35 -11.09
CA ARG A 54 -4.42 8.79 -10.13
C ARG A 54 -4.27 8.06 -8.80
N PHE A 55 -3.94 6.77 -8.84
CA PHE A 55 -3.71 5.90 -7.69
C PHE A 55 -2.89 4.68 -8.12
N LEU A 56 -2.42 3.91 -7.12
CA LEU A 56 -1.66 2.67 -7.29
C LEU A 56 -2.44 1.50 -6.69
N VAL A 57 -2.48 0.38 -7.40
CA VAL A 57 -2.95 -0.91 -6.88
C VAL A 57 -1.74 -1.82 -6.65
N LEU A 58 -1.63 -2.43 -5.47
CA LEU A 58 -0.58 -3.39 -5.15
C LEU A 58 -1.17 -4.80 -5.06
N ARG A 59 -0.63 -5.74 -5.84
CA ARG A 59 -1.13 -7.12 -5.94
C ARG A 59 0.02 -8.14 -5.94
N GLY A 60 -0.28 -9.41 -5.68
CA GLY A 60 0.64 -10.53 -5.94
C GLY A 60 0.13 -11.42 -7.06
N ARG A 61 1.01 -11.92 -7.93
CA ARG A 61 0.66 -12.96 -8.92
C ARG A 61 0.58 -14.33 -8.25
N GLY A 62 -0.28 -15.19 -8.78
CA GLY A 62 -0.45 -16.56 -8.28
C GLY A 62 -1.23 -16.66 -6.97
N LYS A 63 -1.01 -17.77 -6.24
CA LYS A 63 -1.86 -18.19 -5.11
C LYS A 63 -1.78 -17.28 -3.88
N HIS A 64 -0.65 -16.62 -3.66
CA HIS A 64 -0.39 -15.86 -2.44
C HIS A 64 0.04 -14.44 -2.79
N PHE A 65 -0.37 -13.47 -1.97
CA PHE A 65 0.16 -12.12 -2.04
C PHE A 65 1.68 -12.14 -1.85
N SER A 66 2.18 -12.61 -0.70
CA SER A 66 3.59 -12.96 -0.48
C SER A 66 3.82 -13.83 0.75
N ALA A 67 4.67 -14.85 0.62
CA ALA A 67 5.05 -15.75 1.71
C ALA A 67 6.11 -15.20 2.68
N GLY A 68 6.52 -13.93 2.55
CA GLY A 68 7.53 -13.31 3.41
C GLY A 68 8.95 -13.44 2.85
N ALA A 69 9.96 -13.63 3.70
CA ALA A 69 11.36 -13.66 3.26
C ALA A 69 11.70 -14.92 2.45
N ASP A 70 12.45 -14.76 1.36
CA ASP A 70 12.98 -15.85 0.54
C ASP A 70 14.03 -16.66 1.33
N LEU A 71 13.99 -17.98 1.20
CA LEU A 71 14.89 -18.88 1.93
C LEU A 71 16.37 -18.65 1.60
N ALA A 72 16.70 -18.39 0.34
CA ALA A 72 18.08 -18.13 -0.06
C ALA A 72 18.56 -16.79 0.50
N TRP A 73 17.68 -15.79 0.53
CA TRP A 73 17.98 -14.49 1.15
C TRP A 73 18.20 -14.66 2.67
N MET A 74 17.34 -15.40 3.38
CA MET A 74 17.53 -15.70 4.80
C MET A 74 18.86 -16.42 5.09
N GLN A 75 19.25 -17.39 4.24
CA GLN A 75 20.53 -18.09 4.37
C GLN A 75 21.73 -17.17 4.15
N GLN A 76 21.60 -16.15 3.30
CA GLN A 76 22.63 -15.14 3.08
C GLN A 76 22.71 -14.19 4.28
N SER A 77 21.57 -13.65 4.74
CA SER A 77 21.50 -12.75 5.90
C SER A 77 22.08 -13.37 7.17
N ALA A 78 21.87 -14.67 7.39
CA ALA A 78 22.43 -15.40 8.53
C ALA A 78 23.97 -15.43 8.58
N LYS A 79 24.66 -15.14 7.47
CA LYS A 79 26.13 -15.09 7.36
C LYS A 79 26.69 -13.67 7.39
N LEU A 80 25.83 -12.65 7.32
CA LEU A 80 26.24 -11.25 7.32
C LEU A 80 26.65 -10.83 8.73
N ASP A 81 27.60 -9.90 8.82
CA ASP A 81 27.89 -9.19 10.07
C ASP A 81 26.82 -8.12 10.34
N PHE A 82 27.03 -7.33 11.40
CA PHE A 82 26.08 -6.30 11.79
C PHE A 82 25.91 -5.20 10.72
N GLU A 83 27.01 -4.68 10.16
CA GLU A 83 26.95 -3.56 9.20
C GLU A 83 26.32 -3.97 7.87
N ALA A 84 26.61 -5.19 7.41
CA ALA A 84 25.97 -5.74 6.22
C ALA A 84 24.47 -6.01 6.45
N ASN A 85 24.08 -6.55 7.61
CA ASN A 85 22.66 -6.70 7.96
C ASN A 85 21.96 -5.33 8.10
N LEU A 86 22.64 -4.32 8.63
CA LEU A 86 22.09 -2.97 8.74
C LEU A 86 21.85 -2.35 7.36
N THR A 87 22.74 -2.60 6.40
CA THR A 87 22.57 -2.18 5.01
C THR A 87 21.37 -2.88 4.37
N ASP A 88 21.25 -4.19 4.51
CA ASP A 88 20.09 -4.96 4.02
C ASP A 88 18.76 -4.47 4.64
N ALA A 89 18.76 -4.18 5.95
CA ALA A 89 17.60 -3.63 6.64
C ALA A 89 17.22 -2.21 6.16
N ARG A 90 18.19 -1.39 5.76
CA ARG A 90 17.95 -0.04 5.20
C ARG A 90 17.23 -0.10 3.87
N GLU A 91 17.53 -1.07 3.01
CA GLU A 91 16.83 -1.26 1.73
C GLU A 91 15.34 -1.59 1.95
N LEU A 92 15.04 -2.50 2.89
CA LEU A 92 13.66 -2.81 3.26
C LEU A 92 12.96 -1.60 3.92
N ALA A 93 13.69 -0.84 4.73
CA ALA A 93 13.16 0.36 5.37
C ALA A 93 12.81 1.44 4.34
N GLU A 94 13.66 1.63 3.32
CA GLU A 94 13.42 2.55 2.22
C GLU A 94 12.16 2.15 1.44
N LEU A 95 11.99 0.86 1.12
CA LEU A 95 10.77 0.35 0.50
C LEU A 95 9.52 0.72 1.30
N MET A 96 9.49 0.39 2.60
CA MET A 96 8.32 0.66 3.44
C MET A 96 8.05 2.16 3.57
N TYR A 97 9.12 2.96 3.73
CA TYR A 97 9.03 4.40 3.85
C TYR A 97 8.52 5.06 2.57
N SER A 98 9.06 4.69 1.42
CA SER A 98 8.67 5.22 0.11
C SER A 98 7.24 4.84 -0.26
N LEU A 99 6.79 3.60 0.01
CA LEU A 99 5.40 3.21 -0.21
C LEU A 99 4.43 4.01 0.68
N TYR A 100 4.72 4.12 1.98
CA TYR A 100 3.86 4.85 2.92
C TYR A 100 3.78 6.35 2.60
N HIS A 101 4.87 6.94 2.11
CA HIS A 101 4.93 8.37 1.75
C HIS A 101 4.55 8.68 0.30
N LEU A 102 4.23 7.68 -0.52
CA LEU A 102 3.80 7.87 -1.90
C LEU A 102 2.63 8.86 -1.95
N LYS A 103 2.71 9.90 -2.80
CA LYS A 103 1.67 10.94 -2.85
C LYS A 103 0.36 10.47 -3.46
N LEU A 104 0.42 9.39 -4.23
CA LEU A 104 -0.77 8.76 -4.80
C LEU A 104 -1.48 7.93 -3.72
N PRO A 105 -2.82 7.88 -3.72
CA PRO A 105 -3.57 6.86 -3.00
C PRO A 105 -3.12 5.46 -3.44
N THR A 106 -3.09 4.54 -2.48
CA THR A 106 -2.67 3.14 -2.68
C THR A 106 -3.74 2.17 -2.18
N LEU A 107 -3.98 1.10 -2.94
CA LEU A 107 -4.88 0.00 -2.58
C LEU A 107 -4.14 -1.33 -2.67
N ALA A 108 -3.96 -2.03 -1.55
CA ALA A 108 -3.49 -3.41 -1.56
C ALA A 108 -4.67 -4.38 -1.75
N VAL A 109 -4.49 -5.40 -2.60
CA VAL A 109 -5.47 -6.48 -2.80
C VAL A 109 -4.81 -7.81 -2.45
N VAL A 110 -5.25 -8.43 -1.35
CA VAL A 110 -4.53 -9.52 -0.69
C VAL A 110 -5.28 -10.84 -0.79
N GLN A 111 -4.78 -11.75 -1.63
CA GLN A 111 -5.21 -13.14 -1.68
C GLN A 111 -4.20 -14.07 -1.00
N GLY A 112 -4.66 -15.21 -0.51
CA GLY A 112 -3.78 -16.25 0.05
C GLY A 112 -2.94 -15.74 1.22
N ALA A 113 -1.62 -15.92 1.17
CA ALA A 113 -0.76 -15.62 2.32
C ALA A 113 -0.08 -14.25 2.17
N ALA A 114 0.04 -13.52 3.28
CA ALA A 114 0.83 -12.31 3.44
C ALA A 114 1.60 -12.40 4.77
N PHE A 115 2.88 -12.77 4.73
CA PHE A 115 3.71 -12.97 5.94
C PHE A 115 4.88 -11.99 6.04
N GLY A 116 5.23 -11.63 7.28
CA GLY A 116 6.38 -10.77 7.60
C GLY A 116 6.37 -9.46 6.81
N GLY A 117 7.41 -9.23 5.99
CA GLY A 117 7.53 -8.06 5.12
C GLY A 117 6.29 -7.74 4.28
N ALA A 118 5.53 -8.77 3.87
CA ALA A 118 4.29 -8.59 3.12
C ALA A 118 3.18 -7.91 3.94
N VAL A 119 3.09 -8.21 5.25
CA VAL A 119 2.17 -7.51 6.17
C VAL A 119 2.57 -6.03 6.27
N GLY A 120 3.88 -5.75 6.23
CA GLY A 120 4.40 -4.38 6.15
C GLY A 120 3.91 -3.65 4.91
N LEU A 121 4.02 -4.25 3.71
CA LEU A 121 3.50 -3.64 2.49
C LEU A 121 2.01 -3.32 2.57
N VAL A 122 1.20 -4.25 3.09
CA VAL A 122 -0.25 -4.03 3.29
C VAL A 122 -0.49 -2.86 4.26
N ALA A 123 0.23 -2.82 5.37
CA ALA A 123 0.12 -1.75 6.36
C ALA A 123 0.65 -0.38 5.88
N CYS A 124 1.50 -0.37 4.86
CA CYS A 124 1.98 0.86 4.22
C CYS A 124 0.98 1.45 3.22
N CYS A 125 0.02 0.66 2.72
CA CYS A 125 -1.01 1.15 1.82
C CYS A 125 -2.09 1.97 2.56
N ASP A 126 -2.71 2.92 1.87
CA ASP A 126 -3.80 3.74 2.43
C ASP A 126 -5.06 2.92 2.67
N MET A 127 -5.30 1.96 1.78
CA MET A 127 -6.43 1.06 1.79
C MET A 127 -5.94 -0.35 1.50
N ALA A 128 -6.63 -1.33 2.05
CA ALA A 128 -6.39 -2.73 1.73
C ALA A 128 -7.68 -3.53 1.74
N ILE A 129 -7.84 -4.44 0.80
CA ILE A 129 -8.90 -5.44 0.80
C ILE A 129 -8.29 -6.83 0.63
N GLY A 130 -9.01 -7.87 1.02
CA GLY A 130 -8.49 -9.22 0.87
C GLY A 130 -9.54 -10.31 0.91
N ALA A 131 -9.11 -11.54 0.66
CA ALA A 131 -9.99 -12.70 0.76
C ALA A 131 -10.27 -13.04 2.23
N HIS A 132 -11.45 -13.57 2.56
CA HIS A 132 -11.80 -14.05 3.90
C HIS A 132 -10.80 -15.08 4.42
N ASP A 133 -10.35 -15.96 3.52
CA ASP A 133 -9.40 -17.03 3.79
C ASP A 133 -7.93 -16.60 3.63
N ALA A 134 -7.66 -15.31 3.39
CA ALA A 134 -6.30 -14.79 3.41
C ALA A 134 -5.67 -15.00 4.80
N LEU A 135 -4.36 -15.29 4.83
CA LEU A 135 -3.63 -15.59 6.04
C LEU A 135 -2.50 -14.59 6.26
N PHE A 136 -2.47 -14.02 7.45
CA PHE A 136 -1.48 -13.03 7.87
C PHE A 136 -0.67 -13.54 9.07
N SER A 137 0.60 -13.14 9.17
CA SER A 137 1.50 -13.58 10.25
C SER A 137 2.71 -12.67 10.40
N LEU A 138 3.06 -12.36 11.66
CA LEU A 138 4.32 -11.72 12.09
C LEU A 138 5.14 -12.76 12.87
N SER A 139 5.63 -13.78 12.17
CA SER A 139 6.21 -15.01 12.77
C SER A 139 7.72 -14.95 13.02
N GLU A 140 8.36 -13.79 12.84
CA GLU A 140 9.80 -13.58 12.98
C GLU A 140 10.35 -14.06 14.33
N VAL A 141 9.56 -13.91 15.41
CA VAL A 141 9.95 -14.35 16.76
C VAL A 141 10.19 -15.86 16.85
N ARG A 142 9.57 -16.66 15.97
CA ARG A 142 9.77 -18.12 15.94
C ARG A 142 11.15 -18.52 15.45
N ILE A 143 11.87 -17.61 14.80
CA ILE A 143 13.23 -17.80 14.29
C ILE A 143 14.24 -16.87 14.96
N GLY A 144 13.88 -16.30 16.12
CA GLY A 144 14.79 -15.44 16.90
C GLY A 144 14.94 -14.01 16.35
N LEU A 145 14.03 -13.56 15.48
CA LEU A 145 14.04 -12.22 14.90
C LEU A 145 12.84 -11.40 15.38
N ALA A 146 12.90 -10.08 15.17
CA ALA A 146 11.76 -9.19 15.36
C ALA A 146 11.27 -8.67 13.98
N PRO A 147 9.97 -8.40 13.79
CA PRO A 147 9.45 -7.71 12.60
C PRO A 147 9.82 -6.21 12.61
N ALA A 148 11.09 -5.87 12.82
CA ALA A 148 11.54 -4.56 13.26
C ALA A 148 11.20 -3.45 12.27
N VAL A 149 11.60 -3.61 11.00
CA VAL A 149 11.47 -2.58 9.96
C VAL A 149 10.00 -2.24 9.65
N ILE A 150 9.11 -3.23 9.68
CA ILE A 150 7.69 -3.06 9.35
C ILE A 150 6.85 -2.60 10.54
N SER A 151 7.33 -2.81 11.76
CA SER A 151 6.56 -2.58 12.99
C SER A 151 5.91 -1.18 13.10
N PRO A 152 6.59 -0.06 12.76
CA PRO A 152 5.97 1.26 12.85
C PRO A 152 4.69 1.39 12.03
N PHE A 153 4.66 0.81 10.83
CA PHE A 153 3.52 0.86 9.91
C PHE A 153 2.41 -0.08 10.38
N VAL A 154 2.76 -1.28 10.83
CA VAL A 154 1.77 -2.23 11.36
C VAL A 154 1.12 -1.70 12.63
N VAL A 155 1.88 -1.08 13.55
CA VAL A 155 1.31 -0.40 14.73
C VAL A 155 0.35 0.72 14.35
N LYS A 156 0.66 1.49 13.29
CA LYS A 156 -0.27 2.51 12.78
C LYS A 156 -1.55 1.90 12.20
N ALA A 157 -1.45 0.77 11.51
CA ALA A 157 -2.60 0.13 10.86
C ALA A 157 -3.56 -0.56 11.84
N ILE A 158 -3.04 -1.39 12.77
CA ILE A 158 -3.88 -2.22 13.65
C ILE A 158 -3.78 -1.87 15.15
N GLY A 159 -3.01 -0.85 15.50
CA GLY A 159 -2.78 -0.43 16.87
C GLY A 159 -1.79 -1.32 17.63
N GLU A 160 -1.14 -0.72 18.64
CA GLU A 160 -0.04 -1.35 19.38
C GLU A 160 -0.43 -2.69 20.01
N ARG A 161 -1.63 -2.79 20.61
CA ARG A 161 -2.06 -3.99 21.33
C ARG A 161 -2.21 -5.20 20.41
N ALA A 162 -2.80 -4.99 19.23
CA ALA A 162 -2.95 -6.07 18.25
C ALA A 162 -1.59 -6.46 17.67
N THR A 163 -0.77 -5.48 17.29
CA THR A 163 0.59 -5.74 16.79
C THR A 163 1.41 -6.53 17.79
N ARG A 164 1.39 -6.14 19.07
CA ARG A 164 2.10 -6.86 20.15
C ARG A 164 1.64 -8.31 20.25
N ARG A 165 0.34 -8.58 20.21
CA ARG A 165 -0.18 -9.95 20.25
C ARG A 165 0.37 -10.79 19.10
N TYR A 166 0.20 -10.35 17.86
CA TYR A 166 0.58 -11.16 16.71
C TYR A 166 2.11 -11.25 16.53
N ALA A 167 2.85 -10.19 16.83
CA ALA A 167 4.31 -10.20 16.77
C ALA A 167 4.94 -11.08 17.85
N LEU A 168 4.40 -11.11 19.08
CA LEU A 168 4.97 -11.92 20.18
C LEU A 168 4.56 -13.40 20.12
N THR A 169 3.35 -13.70 19.64
CA THR A 169 2.88 -15.09 19.51
C THR A 169 3.31 -15.74 18.19
N GLY A 170 3.56 -14.92 17.16
CA GLY A 170 3.72 -15.38 15.79
C GLY A 170 2.53 -16.20 15.28
N GLU A 171 1.35 -16.05 15.88
CA GLU A 171 0.13 -16.75 15.44
C GLU A 171 -0.37 -16.20 14.09
N ARG A 172 -1.06 -17.06 13.33
CA ARG A 172 -1.71 -16.65 12.09
C ARG A 172 -3.11 -16.12 12.38
N PHE A 173 -3.56 -15.17 11.57
CA PHE A 173 -4.95 -14.71 11.59
C PHE A 173 -5.51 -14.62 10.16
N GLY A 174 -6.82 -14.81 10.05
CA GLY A 174 -7.56 -14.82 8.77
C GLY A 174 -7.91 -13.42 8.26
N GLY A 175 -8.39 -13.33 7.02
CA GLY A 175 -8.77 -12.07 6.37
C GLY A 175 -9.93 -11.36 7.05
N GLU A 176 -10.94 -12.10 7.53
CA GLU A 176 -12.02 -11.50 8.33
C GLU A 176 -11.48 -10.87 9.61
N ARG A 177 -10.54 -11.55 10.28
CA ARG A 177 -9.88 -11.00 11.46
C ARG A 177 -9.00 -9.80 11.11
N ALA A 178 -8.33 -9.82 9.96
CA ALA A 178 -7.55 -8.69 9.48
C ALA A 178 -8.44 -7.46 9.21
N ARG A 179 -9.68 -7.67 8.72
CA ARG A 179 -10.70 -6.62 8.60
C ARG A 179 -11.09 -6.06 9.97
N ASP A 180 -11.43 -6.93 10.92
CA ASP A 180 -11.83 -6.48 12.27
C ASP A 180 -10.75 -5.67 13.00
N LEU A 181 -9.47 -5.89 12.64
CA LEU A 181 -8.33 -5.18 13.19
C LEU A 181 -8.03 -3.85 12.48
N GLY A 182 -8.63 -3.61 11.30
CA GLY A 182 -8.32 -2.46 10.45
C GLY A 182 -7.12 -2.64 9.53
N LEU A 183 -6.50 -3.83 9.46
CA LEU A 183 -5.45 -4.11 8.48
C LEU A 183 -6.03 -4.16 7.06
N LEU A 184 -7.20 -4.78 6.94
CA LEU A 184 -8.04 -4.70 5.75
C LEU A 184 -9.21 -3.77 6.05
N SER A 185 -9.60 -2.94 5.10
CA SER A 185 -10.84 -2.18 5.15
C SER A 185 -12.04 -3.10 4.96
N GLU A 186 -11.95 -4.05 4.01
CA GLU A 186 -12.98 -5.05 3.74
C GLU A 186 -12.37 -6.41 3.40
N SER A 187 -13.15 -7.47 3.62
CA SER A 187 -12.79 -8.83 3.21
C SER A 187 -13.93 -9.48 2.46
N TYR A 188 -13.63 -10.27 1.42
CA TYR A 188 -14.61 -10.89 0.52
C TYR A 188 -14.33 -12.38 0.33
N ALA A 189 -15.27 -13.16 -0.20
CA ALA A 189 -14.94 -14.50 -0.65
C ALA A 189 -13.85 -14.44 -1.72
N ALA A 190 -12.95 -15.42 -1.76
CA ALA A 190 -11.83 -15.40 -2.70
C ALA A 190 -12.28 -15.31 -4.18
N THR A 191 -13.44 -15.89 -4.50
CA THR A 191 -14.06 -15.84 -5.84
C THR A 191 -14.66 -14.47 -6.20
N GLU A 192 -14.91 -13.62 -5.20
CA GLU A 192 -15.54 -12.30 -5.36
C GLU A 192 -14.53 -11.15 -5.24
N LEU A 193 -13.29 -11.44 -4.83
CA LEU A 193 -12.28 -10.43 -4.51
C LEU A 193 -11.94 -9.53 -5.71
N ASP A 194 -11.86 -10.08 -6.92
CA ASP A 194 -11.58 -9.31 -8.13
C ASP A 194 -12.75 -8.39 -8.54
N ASP A 195 -13.98 -8.88 -8.42
CA ASP A 195 -15.19 -8.08 -8.68
C ASP A 195 -15.33 -6.96 -7.63
N ALA A 196 -15.08 -7.29 -6.37
CA ALA A 196 -15.04 -6.32 -5.29
C ALA A 196 -13.98 -5.26 -5.55
N MET A 197 -12.76 -5.65 -5.92
CA MET A 197 -11.69 -4.72 -6.31
C MET A 197 -12.18 -3.77 -7.40
N GLN A 198 -12.86 -4.25 -8.45
CA GLN A 198 -13.37 -3.38 -9.51
C GLN A 198 -14.30 -2.28 -8.95
N GLY A 199 -15.16 -2.60 -7.97
CA GLY A 199 -15.98 -1.61 -7.28
C GLY A 199 -15.17 -0.55 -6.51
N TRP A 200 -14.04 -0.91 -5.91
CA TRP A 200 -13.11 0.06 -5.29
C TRP A 200 -12.46 0.95 -6.35
N LEU A 201 -12.01 0.37 -7.46
CA LEU A 201 -11.42 1.12 -8.57
C LEU A 201 -12.44 2.10 -9.15
N ASP A 202 -13.68 1.67 -9.35
CA ASP A 202 -14.74 2.51 -9.88
C ASP A 202 -15.01 3.72 -8.96
N ASN A 203 -15.04 3.51 -7.64
CA ASN A 203 -15.18 4.61 -6.68
C ASN A 203 -13.99 5.59 -6.74
N LEU A 204 -12.75 5.10 -6.80
CA LEU A 204 -11.56 5.96 -6.91
C LEU A 204 -11.56 6.75 -8.23
N MET A 205 -12.05 6.12 -9.30
CA MET A 205 -12.13 6.70 -10.64
C MET A 205 -13.16 7.84 -10.74
N LEU A 206 -14.07 8.00 -9.78
CA LEU A 206 -14.99 9.15 -9.74
C LEU A 206 -14.32 10.47 -9.28
N ASN A 207 -13.14 10.39 -8.66
CA ASN A 207 -12.60 11.49 -7.86
C ASN A 207 -11.54 12.32 -8.60
N SER A 208 -11.48 13.62 -8.33
CA SER A 208 -10.41 14.50 -8.81
C SER A 208 -9.03 13.95 -8.36
N PRO A 209 -8.09 13.67 -9.28
CA PRO A 209 -6.74 13.21 -8.92
C PRO A 209 -6.01 14.16 -7.98
N GLN A 210 -6.16 15.47 -8.20
CA GLN A 210 -5.54 16.49 -7.35
C GLN A 210 -6.17 16.51 -5.95
N ALA A 211 -7.50 16.38 -5.85
CA ALA A 211 -8.20 16.35 -4.57
C ALA A 211 -7.85 15.10 -3.75
N MET A 212 -7.71 13.93 -4.39
CA MET A 212 -7.28 12.71 -3.70
C MET A 212 -5.88 12.86 -3.09
N ARG A 213 -4.91 13.35 -3.87
CA ARG A 213 -3.53 13.60 -3.39
C ARG A 213 -3.52 14.61 -2.24
N ALA A 214 -4.25 15.73 -2.38
CA ALA A 214 -4.35 16.76 -1.35
C ALA A 214 -5.03 16.23 -0.07
N SER A 215 -6.04 15.36 -0.21
CA SER A 215 -6.72 14.74 0.93
C SER A 215 -5.79 13.78 1.68
N LYS A 216 -5.03 12.95 0.97
CA LYS A 216 -4.02 12.06 1.57
C LYS A 216 -2.98 12.85 2.36
N ASP A 217 -2.42 13.91 1.76
CA ASP A 217 -1.44 14.78 2.44
C ASP A 217 -2.04 15.45 3.70
N LEU A 218 -3.28 15.93 3.60
CA LEU A 218 -4.01 16.54 4.71
C LEU A 218 -4.24 15.57 5.88
N LEU A 219 -4.69 14.35 5.57
CA LEU A 219 -4.95 13.32 6.59
C LEU A 219 -3.66 12.86 7.27
N ARG A 220 -2.54 12.80 6.53
CA ARG A 220 -1.22 12.50 7.13
C ARG A 220 -0.86 13.54 8.19
N GLU A 221 -0.96 14.82 7.86
CA GLU A 221 -0.66 15.92 8.79
C GLU A 221 -1.61 15.90 10.01
N ALA A 222 -2.90 15.67 9.77
CA ALA A 222 -3.91 15.62 10.82
C ALA A 222 -3.75 14.42 11.77
N SER A 223 -3.25 13.27 11.28
CA SER A 223 -3.13 12.04 12.08
C SER A 223 -2.07 12.11 13.18
N SER A 224 -1.03 12.92 12.99
CA SER A 224 0.11 13.04 13.92
C SER A 224 0.03 14.25 14.84
N ALA A 225 -0.87 15.18 14.56
CA ALA A 225 -0.93 16.46 15.25
C ALA A 225 -2.00 16.46 16.36
N SER A 226 -1.68 17.10 17.48
CA SER A 226 -2.73 17.54 18.41
C SER A 226 -3.61 18.58 17.70
N LEU A 227 -4.89 18.64 18.10
CA LEU A 227 -5.80 19.69 17.65
C LEU A 227 -5.28 21.05 18.13
N SER A 228 -4.49 21.69 17.28
CA SER A 228 -3.70 22.87 17.59
C SER A 228 -4.03 24.01 16.63
N PRO A 229 -3.76 25.28 17.01
CA PRO A 229 -3.90 26.41 16.11
C PRO A 229 -3.06 26.25 14.81
N ALA A 230 -1.94 25.54 14.87
CA ALA A 230 -1.12 25.26 13.69
C ALA A 230 -1.82 24.29 12.73
N LEU A 231 -2.34 23.16 13.23
CA LEU A 231 -3.10 22.22 12.42
C LEU A 231 -4.36 22.87 11.84
N ARG A 232 -5.07 23.69 12.63
CA ARG A 232 -6.21 24.47 12.14
C ARG A 232 -5.81 25.34 10.95
N ARG A 233 -4.77 26.16 11.07
CA ARG A 233 -4.28 26.99 9.94
C ARG A 233 -3.87 26.15 8.74
N TYR A 234 -3.21 25.01 8.95
CA TYR A 234 -2.85 24.10 7.87
C TYR A 234 -4.10 23.63 7.10
N THR A 235 -5.13 23.17 7.82
CA THR A 235 -6.38 22.67 7.21
C THR A 235 -7.14 23.78 6.47
N GLU A 236 -7.21 25.00 7.03
CA GLU A 236 -7.79 26.18 6.39
C GLU A 236 -7.07 26.53 5.08
N ASN A 237 -5.73 26.51 5.07
CA ASN A 237 -4.94 26.75 3.87
C ASN A 237 -5.08 25.62 2.84
N ALA A 238 -5.17 24.36 3.28
CA ALA A 238 -5.35 23.22 2.40
C ALA A 238 -6.66 23.32 1.59
N ILE A 239 -7.79 23.60 2.27
CA ILE A 239 -9.08 23.74 1.60
C ILE A 239 -9.14 24.99 0.72
N ALA A 240 -8.54 26.11 1.15
CA ALA A 240 -8.48 27.33 0.33
C ALA A 240 -7.69 27.09 -0.97
N ARG A 241 -6.52 26.44 -0.88
CA ARG A 241 -5.68 26.12 -2.04
C ARG A 241 -6.36 25.19 -3.04
N ILE A 242 -7.01 24.13 -2.59
CA ILE A 242 -7.65 23.19 -3.51
C ILE A 242 -8.90 23.79 -4.15
N ARG A 243 -9.65 24.65 -3.46
CA ARG A 243 -10.85 25.30 -4.04
C ARG A 243 -10.53 26.20 -5.22
N VAL A 244 -9.39 26.89 -5.21
CA VAL A 244 -8.97 27.78 -6.30
C VAL A 244 -8.16 27.06 -7.39
N SER A 245 -7.94 25.75 -7.25
CA SER A 245 -7.20 24.98 -8.26
C SER A 245 -8.05 24.70 -9.50
N PRO A 246 -7.44 24.31 -10.64
CA PRO A 246 -8.19 23.97 -11.84
C PRO A 246 -9.23 22.86 -11.62
N GLU A 247 -8.85 21.75 -10.96
CA GLU A 247 -9.79 20.66 -10.66
C GLU A 247 -10.83 21.05 -9.59
N GLY A 248 -10.46 21.89 -8.62
CA GLY A 248 -11.41 22.40 -7.63
C GLY A 248 -12.51 23.26 -8.26
N GLN A 249 -12.13 24.19 -9.14
CA GLN A 249 -13.08 25.03 -9.88
C GLN A 249 -13.95 24.19 -10.83
N GLU A 250 -13.35 23.28 -11.59
CA GLU A 250 -14.09 22.36 -12.46
C GLU A 250 -15.10 21.52 -11.68
N GLY A 251 -14.73 20.97 -10.52
CA GLY A 251 -15.61 20.18 -9.68
C GLY A 251 -16.79 20.97 -9.12
N LEU A 252 -16.52 22.15 -8.58
CA LEU A 252 -17.56 23.03 -8.04
C LEU A 252 -18.56 23.44 -9.12
N ASN A 253 -18.06 23.86 -10.30
CA ASN A 253 -18.92 24.26 -11.40
C ASN A 253 -19.71 23.07 -11.96
N ALA A 254 -19.08 21.91 -12.16
CA ALA A 254 -19.76 20.70 -12.64
C ALA A 254 -20.91 20.29 -11.71
N PHE A 255 -20.69 20.34 -10.39
CA PHE A 255 -21.71 20.06 -9.40
C PHE A 255 -22.88 21.04 -9.47
N LEU A 256 -22.61 22.35 -9.52
CA LEU A 256 -23.63 23.40 -9.61
C LEU A 256 -24.43 23.33 -10.92
N GLU A 257 -23.76 22.99 -12.02
CA GLU A 257 -24.34 22.86 -13.36
C GLU A 257 -24.98 21.48 -13.60
N LYS A 258 -24.93 20.57 -12.62
CA LYS A 258 -25.46 19.19 -12.71
C LYS A 258 -24.91 18.39 -13.90
N ARG A 259 -23.62 18.56 -14.20
CA ARG A 259 -22.90 17.80 -15.24
C ARG A 259 -21.77 16.97 -14.62
N LYS A 260 -21.24 16.04 -15.39
CA LYS A 260 -20.02 15.31 -14.99
C LYS A 260 -18.79 16.24 -15.06
N PRO A 261 -17.85 16.14 -14.11
CA PRO A 261 -16.60 16.86 -14.19
C PRO A 261 -15.65 16.23 -15.23
N LYS A 262 -14.80 17.06 -15.83
CA LYS A 262 -13.92 16.67 -16.96
C LYS A 262 -12.97 15.50 -16.69
N TRP A 263 -12.56 15.27 -15.44
CA TRP A 263 -11.68 14.14 -15.10
C TRP A 263 -12.35 12.77 -15.21
N LEU A 264 -13.67 12.71 -15.45
CA LEU A 264 -14.37 11.48 -15.80
C LEU A 264 -14.32 11.15 -17.30
N GLY A 265 -13.65 11.98 -18.10
CA GLY A 265 -13.70 11.93 -19.56
C GLY A 265 -14.94 12.66 -20.10
N GLU A 266 -14.93 12.92 -21.41
CA GLU A 266 -16.14 13.31 -22.13
C GLU A 266 -17.04 12.07 -22.27
N ALA A 267 -18.36 12.28 -22.13
CA ALA A 267 -19.36 11.22 -22.31
C ALA A 267 -19.52 10.84 -23.78
#